data_AF-B0E8P1-F1
#
_entry.id   AF-B0E8P1-F1
#
_cell.length_a   1.000
_cell.length_b   1.000
_cell.length_c   1.000
_cell.angle_alpha   90.00
_cell.angle_beta   90.00
_cell.angle_gamma   90.00
#
_symmetry.space_group_name_H-M   'P 1'
#
loop_
_entity.id
_entity.type
_entity.pdbx_description
1 polymer ?
#
loop_
_entity_poly.entity_id
_entity_poly.type
_entity_poly.pdbx_seq_one_letter_code
_entity_poly.pdbx_strand_id
1 'polypeptide(L)'
;MSQMFFENLIQKYPDYTEQCKTLQEEKEKKLYFQLTEESEKFVNDRFLQTIGVISDFYELFIRDIQKKINPIKLTQIVIAVCKGFKEYSKAIELVNSIMDDVKSDLGARCLCYSIIGYYKLLLNDNNGARDEIDKLTRLLEHEEGLEAIVYSQYHYLCTCYYESKNDANEYFISGVKYLKFVDQSIMELDDKIKL
;
A
#
# COMPACT_ATOMS: atom_id res chain seq x y z
N MET A 1 -15.37 1.08 19.76
CA MET A 1 -15.61 0.33 18.51
C MET A 1 -14.43 -0.57 18.15
N SER A 2 -13.19 -0.06 18.12
CA SER A 2 -11.98 -0.89 17.97
C SER A 2 -11.86 -2.04 18.98
N GLN A 3 -12.20 -1.82 20.25
CA GLN A 3 -12.06 -2.82 21.31
C GLN A 3 -12.93 -4.06 21.07
N MET A 4 -14.19 -3.88 20.67
CA MET A 4 -15.10 -4.98 20.32
C MET A 4 -14.63 -5.74 19.07
N PHE A 5 -13.97 -5.08 18.11
CA PHE A 5 -13.41 -5.74 16.94
C PHE A 5 -12.30 -6.72 17.33
N PHE A 6 -11.35 -6.28 18.17
CA PHE A 6 -10.29 -7.15 18.65
C PHE A 6 -10.81 -8.29 19.54
N GLU A 7 -11.81 -8.04 20.40
CA GLU A 7 -12.45 -9.09 21.20
C GLU A 7 -13.06 -10.19 20.31
N ASN A 8 -13.78 -9.80 19.25
CA ASN A 8 -14.34 -10.75 18.29
C ASN A 8 -13.24 -11.51 17.51
N LEU A 9 -12.14 -10.85 17.17
CA LEU A 9 -11.01 -11.47 16.48
C LEU A 9 -10.32 -12.51 17.38
N ILE A 10 -10.07 -12.15 18.64
CA ILE A 10 -9.47 -13.02 19.66
C ILE A 10 -10.35 -14.23 19.94
N GLN A 11 -11.67 -14.04 20.00
CA GLN A 11 -12.61 -15.13 20.23
C GLN A 11 -12.57 -16.17 19.10
N LYS A 12 -12.39 -15.72 17.85
CA LYS A 12 -12.30 -16.61 16.69
C LYS A 12 -10.90 -17.18 16.48
N TYR A 13 -9.85 -16.41 16.79
CA TYR A 13 -8.45 -16.76 16.57
C TYR A 13 -7.59 -16.38 17.78
N PRO A 14 -7.48 -17.29 18.78
CA PRO A 14 -6.74 -17.03 20.01
C PRO A 14 -5.25 -16.73 19.80
N ASP A 15 -4.66 -17.20 18.71
CA ASP A 15 -3.23 -17.01 18.41
C ASP A 15 -2.86 -15.53 18.20
N TYR A 16 -3.80 -14.68 17.79
CA TYR A 16 -3.59 -13.23 17.60
C TYR A 16 -3.79 -12.42 18.89
N THR A 17 -4.06 -13.06 20.04
CA THR A 17 -4.36 -12.38 21.31
C THR A 17 -3.25 -11.44 21.76
N GLU A 18 -2.00 -11.91 21.71
CA GLU A 18 -0.86 -11.09 22.15
C GLU A 18 -0.68 -9.88 21.25
N GLN A 19 -0.71 -10.07 19.93
CA GLN A 19 -0.55 -8.98 18.96
C GLN A 19 -1.67 -7.94 19.07
N CYS A 20 -2.93 -8.37 19.23
CA CYS A 20 -4.07 -7.47 19.41
C CYS A 20 -3.96 -6.64 20.70
N LYS A 21 -3.49 -7.25 21.79
CA LYS A 21 -3.26 -6.54 23.06
C LYS A 21 -2.14 -5.52 22.92
N THR A 22 -1.02 -5.89 22.29
CA THR A 22 0.09 -4.97 22.02
C THR A 22 -0.37 -3.74 21.24
N LEU A 23 -1.11 -3.92 20.15
CA LEU A 23 -1.66 -2.81 19.36
C LEU A 23 -2.56 -1.88 20.19
N GLN A 24 -3.40 -2.43 21.06
CA GLN A 24 -4.25 -1.64 21.96
C GLN A 24 -3.42 -0.85 22.98
N GLU A 25 -2.47 -1.50 23.64
CA GLU A 25 -1.61 -0.86 24.64
C GLU A 25 -0.75 0.25 24.03
N GLU A 26 -0.19 0.04 22.84
CA GLU A 26 0.60 1.04 22.14
C GLU A 26 -0.25 2.25 21.73
N LYS A 27 -1.52 2.02 21.32
CA LYS A 27 -2.48 3.11 21.05
C LYS A 27 -2.80 3.89 22.34
N GLU A 28 -3.01 3.21 23.46
CA GLU A 28 -3.27 3.86 24.76
C GLU A 28 -2.07 4.67 25.25
N LYS A 29 -0.87 4.11 25.14
CA LYS A 29 0.41 4.74 25.49
C LYS A 29 0.87 5.79 24.44
N LYS A 30 0.14 5.93 23.33
CA LYS A 30 0.43 6.85 22.21
C LYS A 30 1.81 6.61 21.57
N LEU A 31 2.25 5.36 21.52
CA LEU A 31 3.53 4.94 20.93
C LEU A 31 3.37 4.77 19.41
N TYR A 32 3.14 5.87 18.70
CA TYR A 32 2.75 5.84 17.28
C TYR A 32 3.77 5.18 16.36
N PHE A 33 5.06 5.24 16.68
CA PHE A 33 6.10 4.58 15.89
C PHE A 33 5.96 3.05 15.95
N GLN A 34 5.99 2.48 17.15
CA GLN A 34 5.82 1.03 17.38
C GLN A 34 4.47 0.54 16.85
N LEU A 35 3.43 1.32 17.11
CA LEU A 35 2.08 1.05 16.61
C LEU A 35 2.03 0.92 15.09
N THR A 36 2.80 1.74 14.37
CA THR A 36 2.86 1.69 12.91
C THR A 36 3.57 0.43 12.44
N GLU A 37 4.68 0.06 13.06
CA GLU A 37 5.44 -1.17 12.74
C GLU A 37 4.60 -2.42 13.00
N GLU A 38 3.92 -2.51 14.14
CA GLU A 38 3.05 -3.64 14.45
C GLU A 38 1.81 -3.68 13.57
N SER A 39 1.24 -2.52 13.22
CA SER A 39 0.12 -2.46 12.27
C SER A 39 0.53 -2.93 10.87
N GLU A 40 1.74 -2.59 10.42
CA GLU A 40 2.28 -3.05 9.15
C GLU A 40 2.45 -4.58 9.12
N LYS A 41 2.98 -5.17 10.19
CA LYS A 41 3.07 -6.64 10.33
C LYS A 41 1.69 -7.28 10.30
N PHE A 42 0.73 -6.69 11.01
CA PHE A 42 -0.65 -7.19 11.09
C PHE A 42 -1.34 -7.20 9.73
N VAL A 43 -1.24 -6.11 8.95
CA VAL A 43 -1.88 -6.05 7.62
C VAL A 43 -1.17 -6.87 6.55
N ASN A 44 0.11 -7.21 6.74
CA ASN A 44 0.86 -8.06 5.82
C ASN A 44 0.71 -9.57 6.12
N ASP A 45 0.00 -9.94 7.19
CA ASP A 45 -0.30 -11.34 7.49
C ASP A 45 -1.27 -11.93 6.43
N ARG A 46 -0.81 -12.99 5.75
CA ARG A 46 -1.57 -13.65 4.66
C ARG A 46 -2.89 -14.27 5.13
N PHE A 47 -2.93 -14.80 6.36
CA PHE A 47 -4.14 -15.37 6.92
C PHE A 47 -5.18 -14.28 7.17
N LEU A 48 -4.77 -13.17 7.79
CA LEU A 48 -5.65 -12.03 8.07
C LEU A 48 -6.19 -11.37 6.79
N GLN A 49 -5.36 -11.28 5.75
CA GLN A 49 -5.77 -10.85 4.41
C GLN A 49 -6.84 -11.77 3.81
N THR A 50 -6.67 -13.08 3.94
CA THR A 50 -7.60 -14.08 3.37
C THR A 50 -8.99 -14.02 4.01
N ILE A 51 -9.06 -13.75 5.32
CA ILE A 51 -10.33 -13.67 6.05
C ILE A 51 -11.04 -12.30 5.93
N GLY A 52 -10.42 -11.30 5.28
CA GLY A 52 -11.01 -9.99 5.00
C GLY A 52 -11.09 -9.04 6.21
N VAL A 53 -10.44 -9.38 7.32
CA VAL A 53 -10.46 -8.62 8.58
C VAL A 53 -9.68 -7.30 8.48
N ILE A 54 -8.79 -7.19 7.50
CA ILE A 54 -7.92 -6.01 7.30
C ILE A 54 -8.71 -4.74 6.97
N SER A 55 -9.83 -4.86 6.25
CA SER A 55 -10.70 -3.70 5.96
C SER A 55 -11.33 -3.13 7.23
N ASP A 56 -11.82 -4.01 8.12
CA ASP A 56 -12.42 -3.60 9.38
C ASP A 56 -11.37 -3.02 10.34
N PHE A 57 -10.16 -3.60 10.34
CA PHE A 57 -9.03 -3.06 11.10
C PHE A 57 -8.70 -1.63 10.68
N TYR A 58 -8.68 -1.35 9.38
CA TYR A 58 -8.44 0.00 8.90
C TYR A 58 -9.50 0.99 9.40
N GLU A 59 -10.79 0.69 9.16
CA GLU A 59 -11.89 1.60 9.50
C GLU A 59 -12.05 1.83 11.00
N LEU A 60 -11.88 0.77 11.80
CA LEU A 60 -12.13 0.83 13.24
C LEU A 60 -10.91 1.24 14.06
N PHE A 61 -9.70 1.13 13.52
CA PHE A 61 -8.46 1.34 14.27
C PHE A 61 -7.50 2.35 13.62
N ILE A 62 -7.10 2.12 12.36
CA ILE A 62 -6.09 2.96 11.68
C ILE A 62 -6.63 4.37 11.40
N ARG A 63 -7.91 4.50 11.04
CA ARG A 63 -8.55 5.78 10.73
C ARG A 63 -8.43 6.81 11.87
N ASP A 64 -8.46 6.36 13.12
CA ASP A 64 -8.30 7.21 14.30
C ASP A 64 -6.88 7.78 14.44
N ILE A 65 -5.88 7.04 13.96
CA ILE A 65 -4.45 7.35 14.17
C ILE A 65 -3.75 7.84 12.90
N GLN A 66 -4.42 7.82 11.74
CA GLN A 66 -3.83 8.11 10.43
C GLN A 66 -3.05 9.45 10.36
N LYS A 67 -3.52 10.48 11.09
CA LYS A 67 -2.86 11.81 11.15
C LYS A 67 -1.60 11.86 12.01
N LYS A 68 -1.29 10.81 12.76
CA LYS A 68 -0.21 10.76 13.76
C LYS A 68 0.89 9.77 13.41
N ILE A 69 0.66 8.93 12.40
CA ILE A 69 1.62 7.93 11.95
C ILE A 69 2.39 8.44 10.73
N ASN A 70 3.47 7.75 10.39
CA ASN A 70 4.29 8.09 9.24
C ASN A 70 3.45 8.00 7.93
N PRO A 71 3.45 9.03 7.05
CA PRO A 71 2.65 9.04 5.83
C PRO A 71 2.94 7.92 4.84
N ILE A 72 4.22 7.55 4.66
CA ILE A 72 4.64 6.46 3.78
C ILE A 72 4.12 5.12 4.30
N LYS A 73 4.27 4.89 5.61
CA LYS A 73 3.76 3.67 6.26
C LYS A 73 2.23 3.58 6.26
N LEU A 74 1.53 4.70 6.50
CA LEU A 74 0.06 4.76 6.33
C LEU A 74 -0.33 4.34 4.91
N THR A 75 0.39 4.86 3.91
CA THR A 75 0.11 4.53 2.51
C THR A 75 0.32 3.04 2.24
N GLN A 76 1.42 2.44 2.75
CA GLN A 76 1.66 0.99 2.64
C GLN A 76 0.54 0.16 3.30
N ILE A 77 0.07 0.56 4.47
CA ILE A 77 -1.07 -0.08 5.15
C ILE A 77 -2.32 -0.01 4.27
N VAL A 78 -2.63 1.16 3.71
CA VAL A 78 -3.79 1.34 2.81
C VAL A 78 -3.66 0.50 1.55
N ILE A 79 -2.46 0.39 0.98
CA ILE A 79 -2.20 -0.49 -0.17
C ILE A 79 -2.50 -1.95 0.19
N ALA A 80 -2.07 -2.41 1.37
CA ALA A 80 -2.37 -3.75 1.84
C ALA A 80 -3.89 -3.98 2.03
N VAL A 81 -4.62 -2.98 2.55
CA VAL A 81 -6.09 -3.03 2.64
C VAL A 81 -6.73 -3.14 1.25
N CYS A 82 -6.22 -2.36 0.28
CA CYS A 82 -6.77 -2.32 -1.07
C CYS A 82 -6.64 -3.66 -1.82
N LYS A 83 -5.63 -4.49 -1.51
CA LYS A 83 -5.48 -5.83 -2.09
C LYS A 83 -6.65 -6.76 -1.76
N GLY A 84 -7.31 -6.55 -0.63
CA GLY A 84 -8.49 -7.33 -0.22
C GLY A 84 -9.79 -6.90 -0.90
N PHE A 85 -9.81 -5.77 -1.62
CA PHE A 85 -11.03 -5.32 -2.28
C PHE A 85 -11.31 -6.09 -3.58
N LYS A 86 -12.56 -6.55 -3.71
CA LYS A 86 -13.09 -7.12 -4.96
C LYS A 86 -13.42 -6.05 -6.01
N GLU A 87 -13.63 -4.82 -5.56
CA GLU A 87 -14.06 -3.70 -6.41
C GLU A 87 -12.95 -2.64 -6.45
N TYR A 88 -12.28 -2.51 -7.58
CA TYR A 88 -11.11 -1.62 -7.71
C TYR A 88 -11.46 -0.12 -7.61
N SER A 89 -12.70 0.27 -7.90
CA SER A 89 -13.20 1.63 -7.67
C SER A 89 -13.11 2.03 -6.19
N LYS A 90 -13.48 1.12 -5.27
CA LYS A 90 -13.39 1.36 -3.82
C LYS A 90 -11.96 1.49 -3.34
N ALA A 91 -11.03 0.76 -3.95
CA ALA A 91 -9.60 0.93 -3.68
C ALA A 91 -9.14 2.36 -4.04
N ILE A 92 -9.55 2.86 -5.21
CA ILE A 92 -9.24 4.24 -5.64
C ILE A 92 -9.88 5.26 -4.68
N GLU A 93 -11.12 5.08 -4.27
CA GLU A 93 -11.79 5.96 -3.30
C GLU A 93 -11.06 5.98 -1.96
N LEU A 94 -10.68 4.82 -1.45
CA LEU A 94 -9.93 4.71 -0.19
C LEU A 94 -8.59 5.45 -0.26
N VAL A 95 -7.82 5.24 -1.32
CA VAL A 95 -6.51 5.89 -1.50
C VAL A 95 -6.67 7.41 -1.66
N ASN A 96 -7.71 7.87 -2.37
CA ASN A 96 -8.00 9.30 -2.45
C ASN A 96 -8.38 9.89 -1.08
N SER A 97 -9.05 9.14 -0.21
CA SER A 97 -9.47 9.62 1.11
C SER A 97 -8.30 9.98 2.03
N ILE A 98 -7.14 9.33 1.87
CA ILE A 98 -5.93 9.61 2.66
C ILE A 98 -5.01 10.65 2.00
N MET A 99 -5.31 11.10 0.78
CA MET A 99 -4.44 12.00 0.01
C MET A 99 -4.19 13.31 0.75
N ASP A 100 -5.21 13.84 1.43
CA ASP A 100 -5.12 15.06 2.24
C ASP A 100 -4.26 14.89 3.49
N ASP A 101 -4.23 13.69 4.08
CA ASP A 101 -3.43 13.39 5.27
C ASP A 101 -1.96 13.19 4.92
N VAL A 102 -1.65 12.71 3.72
CA VAL A 102 -0.28 12.47 3.26
C VAL A 102 0.32 13.60 2.42
N LYS A 103 -0.43 14.68 2.18
CA LYS A 103 -0.04 15.74 1.23
C LYS A 103 1.28 16.45 1.53
N SER A 104 1.71 16.45 2.79
CA SER A 104 2.97 17.06 3.22
C SER A 104 4.20 16.23 2.84
N ASP A 105 4.01 14.95 2.52
CA ASP A 105 5.08 14.01 2.19
C ASP A 105 5.04 13.69 0.70
N LEU A 106 6.15 13.93 -0.01
CA LEU A 106 6.21 13.66 -1.44
C LEU A 106 6.22 12.15 -1.74
N GLY A 107 6.97 11.35 -0.96
CA GLY A 107 7.06 9.91 -1.16
C GLY A 107 5.71 9.23 -1.00
N ALA A 108 4.96 9.59 0.04
CA ALA A 108 3.62 9.08 0.28
C ALA A 108 2.64 9.47 -0.84
N ARG A 109 2.66 10.72 -1.32
CA ARG A 109 1.86 11.13 -2.48
C ARG A 109 2.20 10.33 -3.73
N CYS A 110 3.48 10.12 -4.00
CA CYS A 110 3.92 9.31 -5.15
C CYS A 110 3.45 7.85 -5.03
N LEU A 111 3.47 7.26 -3.84
CA LEU A 111 2.90 5.93 -3.61
C LEU A 111 1.39 5.90 -3.89
N CYS A 112 0.64 6.91 -3.41
CA CYS A 112 -0.80 7.03 -3.69
C CYS A 112 -1.09 7.13 -5.19
N TYR A 113 -0.40 8.01 -5.93
CA TYR A 113 -0.59 8.12 -7.38
C TYR A 113 -0.23 6.83 -8.11
N SER A 114 0.83 6.15 -7.68
CA SER A 114 1.26 4.89 -8.30
C SER A 114 0.19 3.82 -8.16
N ILE A 115 -0.43 3.71 -6.99
CA ILE A 115 -1.50 2.74 -6.75
C ILE A 115 -2.82 3.12 -7.41
N ILE A 116 -3.18 4.41 -7.46
CA ILE A 116 -4.35 4.87 -8.22
C ILE A 116 -4.16 4.53 -9.70
N GLY A 117 -2.98 4.80 -10.27
CA GLY A 117 -2.66 4.44 -11.65
C GLY A 117 -2.77 2.94 -11.91
N TYR A 118 -2.30 2.11 -10.97
CA TYR A 118 -2.38 0.66 -11.08
C TYR A 118 -3.84 0.16 -11.09
N TYR A 119 -4.67 0.62 -10.16
CA TYR A 119 -6.09 0.23 -10.14
C TYR A 119 -6.87 0.79 -11.34
N LYS A 120 -6.51 1.96 -11.88
CA LYS A 120 -7.06 2.45 -13.14
C LYS A 120 -6.72 1.51 -14.31
N LEU A 121 -5.50 0.96 -14.38
CA LEU A 121 -5.16 -0.05 -15.38
C LEU A 121 -6.02 -1.31 -15.25
N LEU A 122 -6.23 -1.80 -14.02
CA LEU A 122 -7.10 -2.95 -13.79
C LEU A 122 -8.56 -2.71 -14.19
N LEU A 123 -9.00 -1.45 -14.19
CA LEU A 123 -10.31 -1.01 -14.69
C LEU A 123 -10.32 -0.72 -16.20
N ASN A 124 -9.22 -1.01 -16.92
CA ASN A 124 -8.99 -0.68 -18.33
C ASN A 124 -8.98 0.83 -18.65
N ASP A 125 -8.88 1.70 -17.64
CA ASP A 125 -8.70 3.14 -17.81
C ASP A 125 -7.24 3.48 -18.09
N ASN A 126 -6.82 3.17 -19.31
CA ASN A 126 -5.46 3.41 -19.79
C ASN A 126 -5.10 4.90 -19.81
N ASN A 127 -6.06 5.77 -20.12
CA ASN A 127 -5.83 7.21 -20.20
C ASN A 127 -5.61 7.77 -18.79
N GLY A 128 -6.48 7.44 -17.85
CA GLY A 128 -6.33 7.88 -16.47
C GLY A 128 -5.09 7.31 -15.79
N ALA A 129 -4.65 6.10 -16.16
CA ALA A 129 -3.38 5.55 -15.70
C ALA A 129 -2.18 6.30 -16.29
N ARG A 130 -2.24 6.66 -17.57
CA ARG A 130 -1.20 7.48 -18.23
C ARG A 130 -1.06 8.85 -17.56
N ASP A 131 -2.18 9.48 -17.22
CA ASP A 131 -2.18 10.76 -16.51
C ASP A 131 -1.48 10.66 -15.15
N GLU A 132 -1.66 9.56 -14.39
CA GLU A 132 -0.94 9.37 -13.14
C GLU A 132 0.56 9.11 -13.36
N ILE A 133 0.93 8.37 -14.40
CA ILE A 133 2.35 8.15 -14.77
C ILE A 133 3.01 9.49 -15.11
N ASP A 134 2.39 10.31 -15.95
CA ASP A 134 2.95 11.61 -16.36
C ASP A 134 3.09 12.56 -15.16
N LYS A 135 2.16 12.54 -14.21
CA LYS A 135 2.31 13.28 -12.94
C LYS A 135 3.49 12.76 -12.13
N LEU A 136 3.62 11.45 -11.98
CA LEU A 136 4.72 10.82 -11.23
C LEU A 136 6.07 11.11 -11.86
N THR A 137 6.18 11.03 -13.19
CA THR A 137 7.42 11.35 -13.91
C THR A 137 7.87 12.77 -13.58
N ARG A 138 6.97 13.75 -13.62
CA ARG A 138 7.27 15.16 -13.29
C ARG A 138 7.67 15.35 -11.82
N LEU A 139 6.99 14.66 -10.91
CA LEU A 139 7.30 14.74 -9.47
C LEU A 139 8.67 14.13 -9.15
N LEU A 140 9.10 13.12 -9.89
CA LEU A 140 10.36 12.42 -9.65
C LEU A 140 11.54 12.98 -10.46
N GLU A 141 11.30 13.84 -11.46
CA GLU A 141 12.32 14.34 -12.40
C GLU A 141 13.42 15.17 -11.74
N HIS A 142 13.10 15.80 -10.61
CA HIS A 142 13.99 16.72 -9.88
C HIS A 142 14.22 16.34 -8.42
N GLU A 143 13.76 15.15 -8.02
CA GLU A 143 13.72 14.72 -6.63
C GLU A 143 14.66 13.53 -6.43
N GLU A 144 15.70 13.75 -5.63
CA GLU A 144 16.68 12.75 -5.23
C GLU A 144 16.52 12.44 -3.74
N GLY A 145 16.73 11.19 -3.36
CA GLY A 145 16.75 10.77 -1.95
C GLY A 145 15.41 10.30 -1.37
N LEU A 146 14.40 10.03 -2.21
CA LEU A 146 13.19 9.33 -1.76
C LEU A 146 13.49 7.87 -1.42
N GLU A 147 12.64 7.27 -0.59
CA GLU A 147 12.75 5.85 -0.23
C GLU A 147 12.65 4.95 -1.47
N ALA A 148 13.44 3.87 -1.52
CA ALA A 148 13.50 2.94 -2.65
C ALA A 148 12.11 2.38 -3.05
N ILE A 149 11.22 2.20 -2.07
CA ILE A 149 9.83 1.74 -2.32
C ILE A 149 9.04 2.68 -3.23
N VAL A 150 9.32 3.99 -3.20
CA VAL A 150 8.63 4.97 -4.06
C VAL A 150 9.01 4.74 -5.52
N TYR A 151 10.31 4.59 -5.79
CA TYR A 151 10.82 4.33 -7.13
C TYR A 151 10.42 2.95 -7.64
N SER A 152 10.44 1.92 -6.78
CA SER A 152 10.00 0.58 -7.16
C SER A 152 8.52 0.60 -7.56
N GLN A 153 7.65 1.21 -6.76
CA GLN A 153 6.21 1.24 -7.05
C GLN A 153 5.90 2.03 -8.34
N TYR A 154 6.59 3.13 -8.59
CA TYR A 154 6.48 3.88 -9.84
C TYR A 154 6.88 3.04 -11.06
N HIS A 155 8.05 2.40 -11.00
CA HIS A 155 8.52 1.58 -12.12
C HIS A 155 7.68 0.31 -12.32
N TYR A 156 7.10 -0.24 -11.25
CA TYR A 156 6.12 -1.32 -11.35
C TYR A 156 4.88 -0.86 -12.12
N LEU A 157 4.31 0.31 -11.79
CA LEU A 157 3.19 0.88 -12.54
C LEU A 157 3.53 1.05 -14.02
N CYS A 158 4.70 1.61 -14.35
CA CYS A 158 5.13 1.75 -15.74
C CYS A 158 5.23 0.39 -16.45
N THR A 159 5.74 -0.63 -15.76
CA THR A 159 5.83 -2.00 -16.29
C THR A 159 4.45 -2.54 -16.64
N CYS A 160 3.48 -2.47 -15.71
CA CYS A 160 2.10 -2.88 -15.96
C CYS A 160 1.44 -2.07 -17.09
N TYR A 161 1.72 -0.77 -17.19
CA TYR A 161 1.20 0.07 -18.26
C TYR A 161 1.71 -0.39 -19.64
N TYR A 162 3.01 -0.59 -19.79
CA TYR A 162 3.59 -1.00 -21.06
C TYR A 162 3.25 -2.45 -21.43
N GLU A 163 3.09 -3.32 -20.43
CA GLU A 163 2.51 -4.66 -20.61
C GLU A 163 1.11 -4.58 -21.23
N SER A 164 0.22 -3.75 -20.67
CA SER A 164 -1.15 -3.56 -21.20
C SER A 164 -1.18 -2.99 -22.63
N LYS A 165 -0.10 -2.30 -23.05
CA LYS A 165 0.07 -1.74 -24.39
C LYS A 165 0.78 -2.69 -25.36
N ASN A 166 1.28 -3.83 -24.90
CA ASN A 166 2.15 -4.75 -25.66
C ASN A 166 3.42 -4.06 -26.18
N ASP A 167 3.96 -3.09 -25.45
CA ASP A 167 5.26 -2.46 -25.77
C ASP A 167 6.38 -3.19 -25.02
N ALA A 168 6.96 -4.20 -25.67
CA ALA A 168 7.98 -5.07 -25.07
C ALA A 168 9.26 -4.30 -24.70
N ASN A 169 9.62 -3.25 -25.44
CA ASN A 169 10.84 -2.49 -25.20
C ASN A 169 10.73 -1.68 -23.90
N GLU A 170 9.66 -0.89 -23.78
CA GLU A 170 9.44 -0.05 -22.60
C GLU A 170 9.06 -0.89 -21.36
N TYR A 171 8.38 -2.02 -21.55
CA TYR A 171 8.16 -3.02 -20.51
C TYR A 171 9.49 -3.49 -19.92
N PHE A 172 10.43 -3.94 -20.77
CA PHE A 172 11.72 -4.46 -20.30
C PHE A 172 12.55 -3.37 -19.59
N ILE A 173 12.60 -2.16 -20.16
CA ILE A 173 13.33 -1.02 -19.56
C ILE A 173 12.73 -0.67 -18.19
N SER A 174 11.40 -0.62 -18.08
CA SER A 174 10.71 -0.31 -16.84
C SER A 174 10.88 -1.42 -15.80
N GLY A 175 10.83 -2.69 -16.22
CA GLY A 175 11.05 -3.85 -15.37
C GLY A 175 12.46 -3.89 -14.79
N VAL A 176 13.49 -3.61 -15.61
CA VAL A 176 14.88 -3.50 -15.11
C VAL A 176 15.01 -2.37 -14.10
N LYS A 177 14.35 -1.22 -14.31
CA LYS A 177 14.35 -0.13 -13.33
C LYS A 177 13.65 -0.53 -12.04
N TYR A 178 12.52 -1.22 -12.10
CA TYR A 178 11.83 -1.78 -10.92
C TYR A 178 12.75 -2.69 -10.11
N LEU A 179 13.44 -3.62 -10.79
CA LEU A 179 14.36 -4.58 -10.16
C LEU A 179 15.54 -3.93 -9.43
N LYS A 180 15.92 -2.70 -9.79
CA LYS A 180 16.98 -1.94 -9.10
C LYS A 180 16.57 -1.46 -7.71
N PHE A 181 15.28 -1.24 -7.48
CA PHE A 181 14.77 -0.60 -6.26
C PHE A 181 13.97 -1.54 -5.36
N VAL A 182 13.50 -2.68 -5.88
CA VAL A 182 12.81 -3.68 -5.08
C VAL A 182 13.80 -4.48 -4.23
N ASP A 183 13.43 -4.76 -2.99
CA ASP A 183 14.17 -5.69 -2.14
C ASP A 183 13.93 -7.13 -2.60
N GLN A 184 14.99 -7.76 -3.11
CA GLN A 184 14.94 -9.12 -3.66
C GLN A 184 14.65 -10.20 -2.61
N SER A 185 14.81 -9.88 -1.32
CA SER A 185 14.48 -10.79 -0.21
C SER A 185 12.97 -10.89 0.05
N ILE A 186 12.19 -9.90 -0.40
CA ILE A 186 10.75 -9.76 -0.11
C ILE A 186 9.88 -10.20 -1.31
N MET A 187 10.44 -10.32 -2.52
CA MET A 187 9.71 -10.81 -3.69
C MET A 187 9.29 -12.27 -3.57
N GLU A 188 7.99 -12.55 -3.73
CA GLU A 188 7.45 -13.91 -3.81
C GLU A 188 8.05 -14.66 -5.03
N LEU A 189 8.24 -15.98 -4.90
CA LEU A 189 8.88 -16.79 -5.96
C LEU A 189 8.12 -16.72 -7.30
N ASP A 190 6.80 -16.57 -7.29
CA ASP A 190 5.99 -16.49 -8.51
C ASP A 190 6.21 -15.19 -9.29
N ASP A 191 6.54 -14.08 -8.61
CA ASP A 191 6.89 -12.81 -9.24
C ASP A 191 8.31 -12.84 -9.85
N LYS A 192 9.17 -13.75 -9.38
CA LYS A 192 10.51 -13.98 -9.95
C LYS A 192 10.48 -14.80 -11.24
N ILE A 193 9.40 -15.54 -11.51
CA ILE A 193 9.30 -16.50 -12.63
C ILE A 193 8.56 -15.91 -13.84
N LYS A 194 7.83 -14.80 -13.68
CA LYS A 194 7.03 -14.16 -14.75
C LYS A 194 7.80 -13.19 -15.67
N LEU A 195 9.11 -13.07 -15.51
CA LEU A 195 10.03 -12.32 -16.38
C LEU A 195 10.92 -13.29 -17.17
#